data_AF-A0A2T0MAX4-F1
#
_entry.id   AF-A0A2T0MAX4-F1
#
_cell.length_a   1.000
_cell.length_b   1.000
_cell.length_c   1.000
_cell.angle_alpha   90.00
_cell.angle_beta   90.00
_cell.angle_gamma   90.00
#
_symmetry.space_group_name_H-M   'P 1'
#
loop_
_entity.id
_entity.type
_entity.pdbx_description
1 polymer ?
#
loop_
_entity_poly.entity_id
_entity_poly.type
_entity_poly.pdbx_seq_one_letter_code
_entity_poly.pdbx_strand_id
1 'polypeptide(L)'
;MEDSLYKICPKCKKSNINRDYCEYCGAIINVYLERRLERRQQEEEKRRLAKESGKIGFTTFFENARKHPNFFIRIFAQFIYSIWVVVIAIGSFLAFLLGYVAA
;
A
#
# COMPACT_ATOMS: atom_id res chain seq x y z
N MET A 1 31.58 9.47 -33.88
CA MET A 1 32.63 8.97 -32.97
C MET A 1 31.93 8.75 -31.65
N GLU A 2 31.51 7.52 -31.34
CA GLU A 2 31.04 7.19 -30.00
C GLU A 2 32.23 7.30 -29.05
N ASP A 3 32.29 8.38 -28.29
CA ASP A 3 33.19 8.52 -27.15
C ASP A 3 32.68 7.55 -26.07
N SER A 4 33.19 6.31 -26.09
CA SER A 4 32.76 5.27 -25.17
C SER A 4 33.26 5.64 -23.77
N LEU A 5 32.44 6.37 -23.01
CA LEU A 5 32.72 6.75 -21.63
C LEU A 5 32.86 5.49 -20.76
N TYR A 6 34.10 5.11 -20.49
CA TYR A 6 34.44 4.06 -19.55
C TYR A 6 34.15 4.56 -18.12
N LYS A 7 33.40 3.76 -17.37
CA LYS A 7 33.05 4.03 -15.97
C LYS A 7 33.55 2.89 -15.10
N ILE A 8 34.14 3.23 -13.95
CA ILE A 8 34.64 2.24 -12.99
C ILE A 8 33.51 1.93 -12.00
N CYS A 9 33.24 0.64 -11.77
CA CYS A 9 32.23 0.22 -10.81
C CYS A 9 32.69 0.54 -9.37
N PRO A 10 31.87 1.21 -8.53
CA PRO A 10 32.24 1.54 -7.15
C PRO A 10 32.39 0.31 -6.24
N LYS A 11 31.71 -0.81 -6.54
CA LYS A 11 31.79 -2.04 -5.73
C LYS A 11 33.00 -2.92 -6.07
N CYS A 12 33.17 -3.28 -7.34
CA CYS A 12 34.18 -4.25 -7.76
C CYS A 12 35.41 -3.65 -8.43
N LYS A 13 35.45 -2.32 -8.61
CA LYS A 13 36.57 -1.55 -9.21
C LYS A 13 36.96 -1.96 -10.63
N LYS A 14 36.14 -2.77 -11.32
CA LYS A 14 36.34 -3.13 -12.74
C LYS A 14 35.80 -2.01 -13.63
N SER A 15 36.47 -1.81 -14.78
CA SER A 15 36.00 -0.91 -15.82
C SER A 15 34.80 -1.50 -16.55
N ASN A 16 33.85 -0.65 -16.92
CA ASN A 16 32.65 -1.01 -17.65
C ASN A 16 32.33 0.06 -18.69
N ILE A 17 31.71 -0.34 -19.81
CA ILE A 17 31.44 0.54 -20.96
C ILE A 17 30.04 1.11 -20.82
N ASN A 18 29.91 2.32 -20.25
CA ASN A 18 28.65 3.08 -20.12
C ASN A 18 27.36 2.24 -19.92
N ARG A 19 27.39 1.23 -19.02
CA ARG A 19 26.21 0.43 -18.66
C ARG A 19 25.62 0.89 -17.34
N ASP A 20 24.33 0.62 -17.19
CA ASP A 20 23.58 0.92 -15.97
C ASP A 20 23.95 0.00 -14.80
N TYR A 21 24.28 -1.26 -15.12
CA TYR A 21 24.69 -2.29 -14.17
C TYR A 21 26.07 -2.82 -14.54
N CYS A 22 26.82 -3.22 -13.52
CA CYS A 22 28.11 -3.87 -13.70
C CYS A 22 27.93 -5.30 -14.23
N GLU A 23 28.60 -5.64 -15.32
CA GLU A 23 28.62 -7.02 -15.86
C GLU A 23 29.21 -8.05 -14.88
N TYR A 24 30.12 -7.63 -14.01
CA TYR A 24 30.86 -8.56 -13.17
C TYR A 24 30.20 -8.81 -11.81
N CYS A 25 29.51 -7.81 -11.26
CA CYS A 25 28.92 -7.92 -9.91
C CYS A 25 27.43 -7.56 -9.85
N GLY A 26 26.81 -7.15 -10.96
CA GLY A 26 25.41 -6.77 -11.02
C GLY A 26 25.06 -5.48 -10.27
N ALA A 27 26.05 -4.77 -9.70
CA ALA A 27 25.80 -3.53 -8.98
C ALA A 27 25.42 -2.39 -9.93
N ILE A 28 24.53 -1.50 -9.50
CA ILE A 28 24.18 -0.29 -10.25
C ILE A 28 25.42 0.62 -10.29
N ILE A 29 25.85 0.98 -11.49
CA ILE A 29 26.94 1.94 -11.73
C ILE A 29 26.36 3.33 -11.99
N ASN A 30 25.16 3.39 -12.58
CA ASN A 30 24.51 4.64 -12.93
C ASN A 30 23.83 5.26 -11.71
N VAL A 31 24.44 6.33 -11.18
CA VAL A 31 23.93 7.10 -10.03
C VAL A 31 22.55 7.71 -10.28
N TYR A 32 22.20 8.02 -11.53
CA TYR A 32 20.85 8.49 -11.86
C TYR A 32 19.82 7.37 -11.75
N LEU A 33 20.18 6.16 -12.20
CA LEU A 33 19.32 4.99 -12.08
C LEU A 33 19.11 4.60 -10.62
N GLU A 34 20.16 4.60 -9.81
CA GLU A 34 20.10 4.35 -8.37
C GLU A 34 19.13 5.31 -7.68
N ARG A 35 19.34 6.63 -7.84
CA ARG A 35 18.43 7.65 -7.28
C ARG A 35 16.99 7.52 -7.79
N ARG A 36 16.79 7.07 -9.04
CA ARG A 36 15.46 6.85 -9.59
C ARG A 36 14.78 5.63 -8.96
N LEU A 37 15.51 4.56 -8.67
CA LEU A 37 15.00 3.37 -7.99
C LEU A 37 14.68 3.67 -6.53
N GLU A 38 15.54 4.39 -5.82
CA GLU A 38 15.27 4.83 -4.44
C GLU A 38 14.00 5.67 -4.35
N ARG A 39 13.83 6.66 -5.24
CA ARG A 39 12.58 7.44 -5.30
C ARG A 39 11.36 6.58 -5.57
N ARG A 40 11.46 5.62 -6.49
CA ARG A 40 10.36 4.69 -6.79
C ARG A 40 10.01 3.84 -5.57
N GLN A 41 11.00 3.31 -4.86
CA GLN A 41 10.78 2.53 -3.64
C GLN A 41 10.10 3.37 -2.56
N GLN A 42 10.55 4.61 -2.33
CA GLN A 42 9.93 5.52 -1.38
C GLN A 42 8.49 5.88 -1.76
N GLU A 43 8.20 6.08 -3.05
CA GLU A 43 6.84 6.32 -3.53
C GLU A 43 5.95 5.09 -3.36
N GLU A 44 6.45 3.90 -3.63
CA GLU A 44 5.71 2.65 -3.41
C GLU A 44 5.42 2.42 -1.93
N GLU A 45 6.39 2.68 -1.05
CA GLU A 45 6.21 2.59 0.41
C GLU A 45 5.17 3.60 0.90
N LYS A 46 5.27 4.87 0.47
CA LYS A 46 4.26 5.89 0.75
C LYS A 46 2.88 5.49 0.25
N ARG A 47 2.77 4.88 -0.93
CA ARG A 47 1.50 4.37 -1.47
C ARG A 47 0.95 3.20 -0.65
N ARG A 48 1.80 2.29 -0.16
CA ARG A 48 1.39 1.20 0.74
C ARG A 48 0.85 1.76 2.05
N LEU A 49 1.60 2.66 2.68
CA LEU A 49 1.19 3.33 3.92
C LEU A 49 -0.08 4.16 3.73
N ALA A 50 -0.23 4.87 2.60
CA ALA A 50 -1.44 5.62 2.27
C ALA A 50 -2.64 4.70 2.02
N LYS A 51 -2.43 3.52 1.43
CA LYS A 51 -3.49 2.52 1.23
C LYS A 51 -3.90 1.85 2.55
N GLU A 52 -2.98 1.69 3.48
CA GLU A 52 -3.25 1.22 4.84
C GLU A 52 -3.91 2.30 5.70
N SER A 53 -3.51 3.57 5.59
CA SER A 53 -4.12 4.69 6.32
C SER A 53 -5.45 5.15 5.72
N GLY A 54 -5.68 4.92 4.42
CA GLY A 54 -6.95 5.12 3.73
C GLY A 54 -8.03 4.09 4.11
N LYS A 55 -7.66 3.03 4.85
CA LYS A 55 -8.64 2.22 5.58
C LYS A 55 -9.18 3.07 6.72
N ILE A 56 -10.37 3.64 6.52
CA ILE A 56 -11.16 4.36 7.53
C ILE A 56 -10.97 3.65 8.88
N GLY A 57 -10.51 4.33 9.93
CA GLY A 57 -10.06 3.70 11.17
C GLY A 57 -11.01 2.64 11.75
N PHE A 58 -12.32 2.81 11.54
CA PHE A 58 -13.33 1.79 11.83
C PHE A 58 -13.04 0.43 11.18
N THR A 59 -12.72 0.37 9.88
CA THR A 59 -12.40 -0.87 9.18
C THR A 59 -11.19 -1.58 9.78
N THR A 60 -10.18 -0.84 10.21
CA THR A 60 -8.98 -1.39 10.87
C THR A 60 -9.28 -1.90 12.28
N PHE A 61 -10.12 -1.20 13.05
CA PHE A 61 -10.61 -1.68 14.36
C PHE A 61 -11.44 -2.96 14.21
N PHE A 62 -12.33 -3.04 13.22
CA PHE A 62 -13.12 -4.24 12.95
C PHE A 62 -12.25 -5.40 12.45
N GLU A 63 -11.27 -5.14 11.58
CA GLU A 63 -10.35 -6.16 11.09
C GLU A 63 -9.46 -6.71 12.22
N ASN A 64 -9.01 -5.84 13.14
CA ASN A 64 -8.26 -6.25 14.33
C ASN A 64 -9.14 -6.99 15.35
N ALA A 65 -10.37 -6.53 15.61
CA ALA A 65 -11.30 -7.22 16.51
C ALA A 65 -11.68 -8.62 15.99
N ARG A 66 -11.79 -8.79 14.67
CA ARG A 66 -12.09 -10.08 14.03
C ARG A 66 -10.89 -11.04 14.01
N LYS A 67 -9.67 -10.51 13.97
CA LYS A 67 -8.41 -11.28 14.03
C LYS A 67 -7.90 -11.50 15.45
N HIS A 68 -8.59 -10.99 16.47
CA HIS A 68 -8.17 -11.15 17.85
C HIS A 68 -8.11 -12.65 18.22
N PRO A 69 -7.04 -13.13 18.90
CA PRO A 69 -6.89 -14.54 19.25
C PRO A 69 -7.97 -15.07 20.21
N ASN A 70 -8.74 -14.19 20.84
CA ASN A 70 -9.71 -14.53 21.87
C ASN A 70 -11.11 -14.72 21.26
N PHE A 71 -11.63 -15.94 21.28
CA PHE A 71 -12.88 -16.34 20.61
C PHE A 71 -14.11 -15.53 21.06
N PHE A 72 -14.21 -15.21 22.37
CA PHE A 72 -15.31 -14.41 22.92
C PHE A 72 -15.38 -12.99 22.34
N ILE A 73 -14.23 -12.33 22.20
CA ILE A 73 -14.14 -10.96 21.67
C ILE A 73 -14.58 -10.94 20.20
N ARG A 74 -14.19 -11.96 19.44
CA ARG A 74 -14.56 -12.11 18.03
C ARG A 74 -16.07 -12.27 17.83
N ILE A 75 -16.72 -13.10 18.65
CA ILE A 75 -18.18 -13.30 18.59
C ILE A 75 -18.91 -12.02 18.97
N PHE A 76 -18.49 -11.36 20.06
CA PHE A 76 -19.15 -10.16 20.54
C PHE A 76 -19.09 -9.01 19.50
N ALA A 77 -17.91 -8.80 18.90
CA ALA A 77 -17.74 -7.82 17.82
C ALA A 77 -18.64 -8.14 16.60
N GLN A 78 -18.78 -9.41 16.24
CA GLN A 78 -19.66 -9.85 15.15
C GLN A 78 -21.14 -9.60 15.46
N PHE A 79 -21.58 -9.86 16.70
CA PHE A 79 -22.97 -9.64 17.12
C PHE A 79 -23.35 -8.16 17.07
N ILE A 80 -22.53 -7.29 17.67
CA ILE A 80 -22.77 -5.84 17.65
C ILE A 80 -22.82 -5.33 16.21
N TYR A 81 -21.88 -5.74 15.37
CA TYR A 81 -21.85 -5.34 13.97
C TYR A 81 -23.11 -5.79 13.23
N SER A 82 -23.55 -7.03 13.41
CA SER A 82 -24.76 -7.55 12.77
C SER A 82 -26.00 -6.76 13.17
N ILE A 83 -26.16 -6.45 14.47
CA ILE A 83 -27.29 -5.65 14.97
C ILE A 83 -27.24 -4.24 14.36
N TRP A 84 -26.07 -3.61 14.35
CA TRP A 84 -25.90 -2.25 13.85
C TRP A 84 -26.21 -2.13 12.35
N VAL A 85 -25.77 -3.10 11.53
CA VAL A 85 -26.10 -3.16 10.10
C VAL A 85 -27.60 -3.31 9.86
N VAL A 86 -28.29 -4.13 10.66
CA VAL A 86 -29.76 -4.30 10.55
C VAL A 86 -30.48 -2.98 10.86
N VAL A 87 -30.06 -2.26 11.91
CA VAL A 87 -30.63 -0.96 12.27
C VAL A 87 -30.48 0.06 11.13
N ILE A 88 -29.28 0.14 10.54
CA ILE A 88 -29.04 1.03 9.39
C ILE A 88 -29.86 0.62 8.19
N ALA A 89 -29.94 -0.68 7.87
CA ALA A 89 -30.72 -1.16 6.74
C ALA A 89 -32.21 -0.77 6.87
N ILE A 90 -32.79 -0.95 8.06
CA ILE A 90 -34.18 -0.55 8.33
C ILE A 90 -34.32 0.97 8.27
N GLY A 91 -33.41 1.73 8.90
CA GLY A 91 -33.43 3.18 8.88
C GLY A 91 -33.32 3.77 7.47
N SER A 92 -32.39 3.26 6.65
CA SER A 92 -32.23 3.64 5.26
C SER A 92 -33.44 3.28 4.41
N PHE A 93 -34.06 2.12 4.65
CA PHE A 93 -35.27 1.71 3.94
C PHE A 93 -36.44 2.65 4.24
N LEU A 94 -36.67 2.99 5.52
CA LEU A 94 -37.71 3.95 5.90
C LEU A 94 -37.42 5.35 5.36
N ALA A 95 -36.17 5.81 5.44
CA ALA A 95 -35.75 7.10 4.89
C ALA A 95 -35.97 7.17 3.37
N PHE A 96 -35.71 6.08 2.65
CA PHE A 96 -35.96 5.99 1.22
C PHE A 96 -37.45 6.10 0.88
N LEU A 97 -38.32 5.38 1.62
CA LEU A 97 -39.77 5.46 1.42
C LEU A 97 -40.32 6.87 1.68
N LEU A 98 -39.88 7.51 2.76
CA LEU A 98 -40.30 8.88 3.09
C LEU A 98 -39.77 9.89 2.06
N GLY A 99 -38.51 9.76 1.64
CA GLY A 99 -37.92 10.62 0.62
C GLY A 99 -38.59 10.43 -0.75
N TYR A 100 -38.97 9.20 -1.10
CA TYR A 100 -39.69 8.90 -2.33
C TYR A 100 -41.11 9.47 -2.36
N VAL A 101 -41.80 9.50 -1.22
CA VAL A 101 -43.14 10.11 -1.10
C VAL A 101 -43.08 11.64 -1.06
N ALA A 102 -41.97 12.22 -0.58
CA ALA A 102 -41.77 13.66 -0.51
C ALA A 102 -41.24 14.31 -1.81
N ALA A 103 -40.75 13.50 -2.75
CA ALA A 103 -40.22 13.92 -4.05
C ALA A 103 -41.32 13.97 -5.12
#